data_AF-A0A9P6ZSX0-F1
#
_entry.id   AF-A0A9P6ZSX0-F1
#
_cell.length_a   1.000
_cell.length_b   1.000
_cell.length_c   1.000
_cell.angle_alpha   90.00
_cell.angle_beta   90.00
_cell.angle_gamma   90.00
#
_symmetry.space_group_name_H-M   'P 1'
#
loop_
_entity.id
_entity.type
_entity.pdbx_description
1 polymer ?
#
loop_
_entity_poly.entity_id
_entity_poly.type
_entity_poly.pdbx_seq_one_letter_code
_entity_poly.pdbx_strand_id
1 'polypeptide(L)'
;MDLDQLPYIAPPGDEGLDMSHAGGEYEVFEGLAHEVAGISGCRYVDPRTHSDRIENETNHWNIQMDLLVEAYLDYCYRDSGDGVPHHGMPPSPSDDDGQPRRRSSLRSQPHHQYPNETLIHHGYLGCAPLYPTVAIFAAHSCCIPPDTRVCPTFSFQAQFRQIPYRPYLTTQLLGAFNVYLQILQRIDQRLCTALKRDTPNWRLLNACPACFYKLEDEPDLDFDWLVTMDGNNSLKRWDSMIYGTNAQVDSRKVRSDFWIDPNTVDKFNSEVRAHAAMPNQGDNALVDNTAVETNPAPFSCADWWKNAGPEMQKKMFSVFDESGIFITACRHRFVLLACDMIRSGEL
;
A
#
# COMPACT_ATOMS: atom_id res chain seq x y z
N MET A 1 -38.49 -21.93 40.78
CA MET A 1 -38.31 -22.10 39.33
C MET A 1 -37.41 -20.95 38.93
N ASP A 2 -36.13 -21.25 38.73
CA ASP A 2 -35.12 -20.28 38.30
C ASP A 2 -35.37 -19.93 36.84
N LEU A 3 -35.50 -18.65 36.55
CA LEU A 3 -35.79 -18.11 35.21
C LEU A 3 -34.53 -17.96 34.33
N ASP A 4 -33.34 -18.33 34.85
CA ASP A 4 -32.04 -18.13 34.19
C ASP A 4 -31.56 -19.35 33.37
N GLN A 5 -32.43 -20.31 33.05
CA GLN A 5 -32.10 -21.49 32.24
C GLN A 5 -32.89 -21.60 30.92
N LEU A 6 -33.38 -20.50 30.37
CA LEU A 6 -33.89 -20.50 29.01
C LEU A 6 -32.77 -20.12 28.03
N PRO A 7 -32.41 -20.98 27.05
CA PRO A 7 -31.48 -20.60 26.01
C PRO A 7 -32.09 -19.42 25.23
N TYR A 8 -31.38 -18.30 25.22
CA TYR A 8 -31.76 -17.14 24.43
C TYR A 8 -31.75 -17.54 22.95
N ILE A 9 -32.93 -17.56 22.33
CA ILE A 9 -33.10 -17.74 20.89
C ILE A 9 -33.36 -16.35 20.33
N ALA A 10 -32.43 -15.84 19.52
CA ALA A 10 -32.59 -14.56 18.85
C ALA A 10 -33.84 -14.58 17.95
N PRO A 11 -34.61 -13.49 17.87
CA PRO A 11 -35.82 -13.44 17.06
C PRO A 11 -35.48 -13.57 15.55
N PRO A 12 -36.39 -14.13 14.74
CA PRO A 12 -36.15 -14.35 13.32
C PRO A 12 -35.94 -13.01 12.60
N GLY A 13 -34.76 -12.82 12.02
CA GLY A 13 -34.34 -11.58 11.36
C GLY A 13 -33.08 -10.93 11.95
N ASP A 14 -32.71 -11.29 13.20
CA ASP A 14 -31.50 -10.80 13.87
C ASP A 14 -30.32 -11.79 13.80
N GLU A 15 -30.49 -12.92 13.10
CA GLU A 15 -29.49 -14.00 12.94
C GLU A 15 -28.21 -13.57 12.18
N GLY A 16 -28.19 -12.34 11.65
CA GLY A 16 -27.04 -11.76 10.94
C GLY A 16 -26.36 -10.58 11.66
N LEU A 17 -26.82 -10.18 12.86
CA LEU A 17 -26.27 -9.01 13.57
C LEU A 17 -24.93 -9.28 14.26
N ASP A 18 -24.57 -10.54 14.49
CA ASP A 18 -23.21 -10.92 14.96
C ASP A 18 -22.16 -10.93 13.85
N MET A 19 -22.55 -10.71 12.58
CA MET A 19 -21.60 -10.45 11.49
C MET A 19 -21.22 -8.97 11.46
N SER A 20 -20.60 -8.49 12.54
CA SER A 20 -19.90 -7.21 12.54
C SER A 20 -18.75 -7.24 11.53
N HIS A 21 -18.62 -6.20 10.71
CA HIS A 21 -17.50 -5.93 9.80
C HIS A 21 -16.15 -5.66 10.54
N ALA A 22 -15.99 -6.18 11.76
CA ALA A 22 -14.80 -6.07 12.60
C ALA A 22 -13.87 -7.30 12.49
N GLY A 23 -13.96 -8.10 11.42
CA GLY A 23 -13.02 -9.18 11.14
C GLY A 23 -13.17 -10.44 12.00
N GLY A 24 -14.32 -10.63 12.66
CA GLY A 24 -14.64 -11.84 13.43
C GLY A 24 -15.03 -13.05 12.56
N GLU A 25 -15.11 -12.90 11.23
CA GLU A 25 -15.42 -13.99 10.31
C GLU A 25 -14.47 -15.19 10.44
N TYR A 26 -13.22 -14.97 10.85
CA TYR A 26 -12.25 -16.06 11.09
C TYR A 26 -12.60 -16.91 12.32
N GLU A 27 -13.16 -16.31 13.38
CA GLU A 27 -13.48 -17.02 14.63
C GLU A 27 -14.65 -18.00 14.43
N VAL A 28 -15.60 -17.65 13.55
CA VAL A 28 -16.73 -18.53 13.17
C VAL A 28 -16.24 -19.73 12.35
N PHE A 29 -15.26 -19.52 11.46
CA PHE A 29 -14.62 -20.62 10.73
C PHE A 29 -13.73 -21.48 11.62
N GLU A 30 -13.09 -20.90 12.65
CA GLU A 30 -12.37 -21.68 13.66
C GLU A 30 -13.32 -22.56 14.46
N GLY A 31 -14.48 -22.04 14.91
CA GLY A 31 -15.51 -22.82 15.61
C GLY A 31 -16.02 -24.01 14.79
N LEU A 32 -16.33 -23.78 13.51
CA LEU A 32 -16.76 -24.84 12.59
C LEU A 32 -15.63 -25.85 12.29
N ALA A 33 -14.40 -25.37 12.10
CA ALA A 33 -13.23 -26.22 11.90
C ALA A 33 -12.93 -27.08 13.15
N HIS A 34 -13.17 -26.54 14.34
CA HIS A 34 -13.08 -27.27 15.61
C HIS A 34 -14.11 -28.39 15.72
N GLU A 35 -15.35 -28.12 15.32
CA GLU A 35 -16.43 -29.10 15.31
C GLU A 35 -16.18 -30.23 14.29
N VAL A 36 -15.75 -29.87 13.08
CA VAL A 36 -15.39 -30.82 12.01
C VAL A 36 -14.12 -31.63 12.35
N ALA A 37 -13.13 -31.02 13.02
CA ALA A 37 -11.94 -31.71 13.51
C ALA A 37 -12.27 -32.71 14.64
N GLY A 38 -13.25 -32.38 15.49
CA GLY A 38 -13.78 -33.30 16.50
C GLY A 38 -14.42 -34.56 15.90
N ILE A 39 -15.04 -34.43 14.72
CA ILE A 39 -15.68 -35.54 14.00
C ILE A 39 -14.68 -36.40 13.21
N SER A 40 -13.63 -35.77 12.64
CA SER A 40 -12.70 -36.43 11.72
C SER A 40 -11.43 -37.00 12.36
N GLY A 41 -11.16 -36.68 13.65
CA GLY A 41 -10.06 -37.27 14.43
C GLY A 41 -8.65 -36.88 14.00
N CYS A 42 -8.50 -36.10 12.92
CA CYS A 42 -7.23 -35.61 12.41
C CYS A 42 -7.24 -34.09 12.34
N ARG A 43 -6.58 -33.44 13.30
CA ARG A 43 -6.38 -31.98 13.30
C ARG A 43 -5.02 -31.67 12.70
N TYR A 44 -4.97 -31.31 11.41
CA TYR A 44 -3.80 -30.61 10.90
C TYR A 44 -3.85 -29.18 11.45
N VAL A 45 -3.06 -28.92 12.49
CA VAL A 45 -2.79 -27.56 12.96
C VAL A 45 -1.57 -27.10 12.19
N ASP A 46 -1.74 -26.11 11.31
CA ASP A 46 -0.60 -25.44 10.70
C ASP A 46 0.14 -24.66 11.80
N PRO A 47 1.38 -25.04 12.16
CA PRO A 47 2.11 -24.34 13.23
C PRO A 47 2.62 -22.97 12.78
N ARG A 48 2.53 -22.67 11.47
CA ARG A 48 3.02 -21.41 10.90
C ARG A 48 2.10 -20.26 11.29
N THR A 49 2.71 -19.18 11.76
CA THR A 49 2.01 -17.93 12.00
C THR A 49 1.56 -17.29 10.68
N HIS A 50 0.64 -16.32 10.76
CA HIS A 50 0.31 -15.50 9.59
C HIS A 50 1.57 -14.83 8.99
N SER A 51 2.46 -14.33 9.85
CA SER A 51 3.75 -13.75 9.44
C SER A 51 4.58 -14.75 8.65
N ASP A 52 4.74 -15.99 9.15
CA ASP A 52 5.49 -17.03 8.45
C ASP A 52 4.90 -17.33 7.08
N ARG A 53 3.58 -17.33 6.93
CA ARG A 53 2.93 -17.56 5.63
C ARG A 53 3.24 -16.43 4.64
N ILE A 54 3.08 -15.17 5.06
CA ILE A 54 3.33 -14.00 4.22
C ILE A 54 4.81 -13.88 3.86
N GLU A 55 5.71 -14.09 4.82
CA GLU A 55 7.15 -14.00 4.59
C GLU A 55 7.65 -15.12 3.67
N ASN A 56 7.22 -16.37 3.90
CA ASN A 56 7.56 -17.48 3.02
C ASN A 56 7.01 -17.26 1.60
N GLU A 57 5.77 -16.80 1.47
CA GLU A 57 5.21 -16.47 0.16
C GLU A 57 6.02 -15.37 -0.54
N THR A 58 6.33 -14.29 0.19
CA THR A 58 7.15 -13.18 -0.31
C THR A 58 8.53 -13.66 -0.75
N ASN A 59 9.18 -14.51 0.05
CA ASN A 59 10.49 -15.08 -0.27
C ASN A 59 10.44 -15.94 -1.53
N HIS A 60 9.42 -16.79 -1.70
CA HIS A 60 9.26 -17.59 -2.91
C HIS A 60 9.01 -16.73 -4.14
N TRP A 61 8.25 -15.64 -4.04
CA TRP A 61 8.09 -14.68 -5.13
C TRP A 61 9.40 -13.96 -5.44
N ASN A 62 10.15 -13.52 -4.43
CA ASN A 62 11.42 -12.82 -4.59
C ASN A 62 12.45 -13.67 -5.34
N ILE A 63 12.54 -14.98 -5.04
CA ILE A 63 13.45 -15.91 -5.73
C ILE A 63 13.15 -15.97 -7.24
N GLN A 64 11.88 -15.89 -7.62
CA GLN A 64 11.44 -16.02 -9.02
C GLN A 64 11.38 -14.66 -9.74
N MET A 65 11.43 -13.54 -9.01
CA MET A 65 11.04 -12.23 -9.52
C MET A 65 11.83 -11.79 -10.76
N ASP A 66 13.14 -11.98 -10.76
CA ASP A 66 13.96 -11.60 -11.92
C ASP A 66 13.64 -12.42 -13.17
N LEU A 67 13.33 -13.72 -13.01
CA LEU A 67 12.89 -14.58 -14.10
C LEU A 67 11.51 -14.18 -14.62
N LEU A 68 10.59 -13.81 -13.72
CA LEU A 68 9.27 -13.32 -14.10
C LEU A 68 9.33 -12.01 -14.87
N VAL A 69 10.26 -11.12 -14.51
CA VAL A 69 10.49 -9.87 -15.24
C VAL A 69 10.96 -10.14 -16.66
N GLU A 70 11.92 -11.04 -16.86
CA GLU A 70 12.39 -11.42 -18.21
C GLU A 70 11.26 -12.05 -19.04
N ALA A 71 10.54 -13.01 -18.47
CA ALA A 71 9.45 -13.69 -19.15
C ALA A 71 8.28 -12.74 -19.48
N TYR A 72 8.04 -11.72 -18.64
CA TYR A 72 7.06 -10.66 -18.92
C TYR A 72 7.51 -9.74 -20.06
N LEU A 73 8.78 -9.33 -20.09
CA LEU A 73 9.32 -8.51 -21.17
C LEU A 73 9.28 -9.26 -22.52
N ASP A 74 9.61 -10.55 -22.52
CA ASP A 74 9.48 -11.40 -23.71
C ASP A 74 8.01 -11.54 -24.15
N TYR A 75 7.08 -11.70 -23.20
CA TYR A 75 5.65 -11.65 -23.50
C TYR A 75 5.27 -10.31 -24.16
N CYS A 76 5.65 -9.17 -23.58
CA CYS A 76 5.34 -7.84 -24.12
C CYS A 76 5.94 -7.62 -25.51
N TYR A 77 7.12 -8.16 -25.79
CA TYR A 77 7.75 -8.08 -27.11
C TYR A 77 6.98 -8.88 -28.17
N ARG A 78 6.37 -10.00 -27.78
CA ARG A 78 5.58 -10.86 -28.67
C ARG A 78 4.10 -10.45 -28.77
N ASP A 79 3.60 -9.68 -27.81
CA ASP A 79 2.22 -9.21 -27.81
C ASP A 79 1.99 -8.28 -29.02
N SER A 80 1.02 -8.62 -29.86
CA SER A 80 0.70 -7.88 -31.08
C SER A 80 -0.14 -6.62 -30.80
N GLY A 81 -0.39 -6.31 -29.52
CA GLY A 81 -1.19 -5.16 -29.08
C GLY A 81 -2.68 -5.46 -28.92
N ASP A 82 -3.11 -6.68 -29.26
CA ASP A 82 -4.50 -7.13 -29.13
C ASP A 82 -4.85 -7.51 -27.68
N GLY A 83 -3.85 -7.62 -26.80
CA GLY A 83 -4.05 -7.95 -25.39
C GLY A 83 -4.65 -9.35 -25.20
N VAL A 84 -4.31 -10.29 -26.08
CA VAL A 84 -4.81 -11.67 -26.04
C VAL A 84 -3.64 -12.64 -25.79
N PRO A 85 -3.79 -13.62 -24.88
CA PRO A 85 -2.81 -14.69 -24.68
C PRO A 85 -2.40 -15.34 -26.01
N HIS A 86 -1.09 -15.48 -26.25
CA HIS A 86 -0.59 -16.19 -27.41
C HIS A 86 -0.82 -17.70 -27.23
N HIS A 87 -1.97 -18.19 -27.69
CA HIS A 87 -2.20 -19.63 -27.80
C HIS A 87 -1.34 -20.13 -28.96
N GLY A 88 -0.36 -20.98 -28.68
CA GLY A 88 0.63 -21.49 -29.66
C GLY A 88 0.08 -22.38 -30.79
N MET A 89 -1.14 -22.15 -31.29
CA MET A 89 -1.68 -22.63 -32.55
C MET A 89 -2.99 -21.88 -32.89
N PRO A 90 -3.26 -21.55 -34.17
CA PRO A 90 -4.58 -21.12 -34.58
C PRO A 90 -5.59 -22.25 -34.33
N PRO A 91 -6.81 -21.96 -33.84
CA PRO A 91 -7.84 -22.97 -33.70
C PRO A 91 -8.16 -23.60 -35.05
N SER A 92 -8.30 -24.93 -35.06
CA SER A 92 -9.03 -25.62 -36.12
C SER A 92 -10.44 -25.01 -36.22
N PRO A 93 -10.95 -24.74 -37.43
CA PRO A 93 -12.23 -24.07 -37.63
C PRO A 93 -13.38 -25.05 -37.41
N SER A 94 -13.67 -25.34 -36.15
CA SER A 94 -14.89 -26.01 -35.72
C SER A 94 -14.96 -25.84 -34.21
N ASP A 95 -15.68 -24.82 -33.77
CA ASP A 95 -16.59 -24.86 -32.63
C ASP A 95 -17.20 -23.46 -32.46
N ASP A 96 -18.41 -23.36 -33.01
CA ASP A 96 -19.34 -22.24 -32.89
C ASP A 96 -20.12 -22.34 -31.57
N ASP A 97 -20.50 -21.17 -31.06
CA ASP A 97 -21.44 -20.90 -29.95
C ASP A 97 -21.12 -21.33 -28.50
N GLY A 98 -21.02 -20.32 -27.63
CA GLY A 98 -21.19 -20.45 -26.16
C GLY A 98 -19.92 -20.73 -25.36
N GLN A 99 -18.99 -19.75 -25.29
CA GLN A 99 -17.71 -19.75 -24.54
C GLN A 99 -17.42 -21.02 -23.71
N PRO A 100 -17.00 -22.12 -24.36
CA PRO A 100 -16.70 -23.35 -23.66
C PRO A 100 -15.40 -23.13 -22.87
N ARG A 101 -15.33 -23.72 -21.68
CA ARG A 101 -14.07 -23.81 -20.90
C ARG A 101 -12.99 -24.41 -21.80
N ARG A 102 -12.15 -23.54 -22.37
CA ARG A 102 -11.14 -23.93 -23.35
C ARG A 102 -9.98 -24.59 -22.61
N ARG A 103 -9.89 -25.91 -22.71
CA ARG A 103 -8.73 -26.63 -22.18
C ARG A 103 -7.58 -26.47 -23.17
N SER A 104 -6.56 -25.72 -22.77
CA SER A 104 -5.32 -25.59 -23.53
C SER A 104 -4.13 -25.97 -22.64
N SER A 105 -3.13 -26.60 -23.23
CA SER A 105 -1.86 -26.88 -22.56
C SER A 105 -0.86 -25.81 -22.96
N LEU A 106 -0.36 -25.07 -21.97
CA LEU A 106 0.73 -24.11 -22.18
C LEU A 106 2.05 -24.87 -22.26
N ARG A 107 2.87 -24.57 -23.26
CA ARG A 107 4.17 -25.23 -23.44
C ARG A 107 5.23 -24.46 -22.67
N SER A 108 5.91 -25.12 -21.73
CA SER A 108 7.06 -24.51 -21.05
C SER A 108 8.24 -24.36 -22.01
N GLN A 109 9.01 -23.29 -21.87
CA GLN A 109 10.30 -23.18 -22.54
C GLN A 109 11.34 -24.04 -21.80
N PRO A 110 12.39 -24.52 -22.49
CA PRO A 110 13.41 -25.39 -21.87
C PRO A 110 14.15 -24.75 -20.69
N HIS A 111 14.20 -23.42 -20.63
CA HIS A 111 14.91 -22.67 -19.58
C HIS A 111 13.99 -22.22 -18.43
N HIS A 112 12.66 -22.41 -18.53
CA HIS A 112 11.75 -22.06 -17.45
C HIS A 112 11.96 -23.00 -16.26
N GLN A 113 12.18 -22.43 -15.08
CA GLN A 113 12.41 -23.17 -13.83
C GLN A 113 11.12 -23.29 -13.01
N TYR A 114 10.24 -22.29 -13.13
CA TYR A 114 9.01 -22.19 -12.35
C TYR A 114 7.75 -22.19 -13.23
N PRO A 115 6.62 -22.70 -12.72
CA PRO A 115 5.35 -22.65 -13.45
C PRO A 115 4.93 -21.22 -13.81
N ASN A 116 5.22 -20.24 -12.95
CA ASN A 116 4.86 -18.85 -13.18
C ASN A 116 5.60 -18.19 -14.35
N GLU A 117 6.83 -18.61 -14.67
CA GLU A 117 7.53 -18.17 -15.89
C GLU A 117 6.78 -18.64 -17.14
N THR A 118 6.31 -19.89 -17.12
CA THR A 118 5.52 -20.44 -18.23
C THR A 118 4.17 -19.73 -18.37
N LEU A 119 3.51 -19.45 -17.24
CA LEU A 119 2.25 -18.71 -17.24
C LEU A 119 2.44 -17.31 -17.84
N ILE A 120 3.43 -16.55 -17.37
CA ILE A 120 3.59 -15.14 -17.75
C ILE A 120 4.09 -14.99 -19.18
N HIS A 121 4.91 -15.92 -19.67
CA HIS A 121 5.28 -16.03 -21.07
C HIS A 121 4.05 -16.19 -21.99
N HIS A 122 2.92 -16.70 -21.50
CA HIS A 122 1.66 -16.79 -22.24
C HIS A 122 0.65 -15.70 -21.87
N GLY A 123 1.04 -14.71 -21.07
CA GLY A 123 0.20 -13.62 -20.62
C GLY A 123 -0.63 -13.92 -19.38
N TYR A 124 -0.35 -14.98 -18.62
CA TYR A 124 -1.04 -15.29 -17.37
C TYR A 124 -0.13 -15.14 -16.15
N LEU A 125 -0.68 -14.76 -15.01
CA LEU A 125 0.06 -14.69 -13.75
C LEU A 125 -0.60 -15.59 -12.71
N GLY A 126 0.16 -16.52 -12.14
CA GLY A 126 -0.35 -17.42 -11.11
C GLY A 126 -0.65 -16.70 -9.79
N CYS A 127 -1.63 -17.20 -9.06
CA CYS A 127 -2.03 -16.69 -7.74
C CYS A 127 -1.23 -17.31 -6.59
N ALA A 128 -0.21 -18.11 -6.87
CA ALA A 128 0.69 -18.70 -5.88
C ALA A 128 2.09 -18.91 -6.50
N PRO A 129 3.17 -18.77 -5.72
CA PRO A 129 4.54 -18.77 -6.27
C PRO A 129 5.02 -20.16 -6.73
N LEU A 130 4.68 -21.23 -6.02
CA LEU A 130 5.20 -22.57 -6.30
C LEU A 130 4.23 -23.46 -7.08
N TYR A 131 2.96 -23.46 -6.65
CA TYR A 131 1.93 -24.35 -7.19
C TYR A 131 0.68 -23.56 -7.57
N PRO A 132 0.74 -22.75 -8.65
CA PRO A 132 -0.40 -21.97 -9.09
C PRO A 132 -1.51 -22.89 -9.62
N THR A 133 -2.60 -23.00 -8.86
CA THR A 133 -3.83 -23.71 -9.28
C THR A 133 -4.79 -22.78 -10.02
N VAL A 134 -4.64 -21.47 -9.80
CA VAL A 134 -5.39 -20.39 -10.43
C VAL A 134 -4.38 -19.41 -11.00
N ALA A 135 -4.67 -18.91 -12.20
CA ALA A 135 -3.91 -17.85 -12.83
C ALA A 135 -4.87 -16.82 -13.43
N ILE A 136 -4.48 -15.55 -13.37
CA ILE A 136 -5.21 -14.43 -13.92
C ILE A 136 -4.52 -13.90 -15.17
N PHE A 137 -5.28 -13.30 -16.07
CA PHE A 137 -4.68 -12.73 -17.27
C PHE A 137 -3.92 -11.43 -16.93
N ALA A 138 -2.67 -11.34 -17.34
CA ALA A 138 -1.76 -10.25 -16.97
C ALA A 138 -2.22 -8.89 -17.52
N ALA A 139 -2.79 -8.82 -18.72
CA ALA A 139 -3.35 -7.57 -19.22
C ALA A 139 -4.66 -7.18 -18.51
N HIS A 140 -5.42 -8.17 -17.99
CA HIS A 140 -6.56 -7.89 -17.11
C HIS A 140 -6.12 -7.20 -15.81
N SER A 141 -4.90 -7.51 -15.32
CA SER A 141 -4.28 -6.79 -14.20
C SER A 141 -3.95 -5.33 -14.55
N CYS A 142 -3.58 -5.01 -15.79
CA CYS A 142 -3.45 -3.63 -16.27
C CYS A 142 -4.79 -2.87 -16.26
N CYS A 143 -5.88 -3.58 -16.56
CA CYS A 143 -7.23 -3.01 -16.65
C CYS A 143 -7.92 -2.90 -15.28
N ILE A 144 -7.30 -3.35 -14.20
CA ILE A 144 -7.78 -3.07 -12.85
C ILE A 144 -7.72 -1.54 -12.67
N PRO A 145 -8.86 -0.86 -12.47
CA PRO A 145 -8.89 0.60 -12.47
C PRO A 145 -7.91 1.18 -11.45
N PRO A 146 -7.30 2.34 -11.73
CA PRO A 146 -6.60 3.13 -10.73
C PRO A 146 -7.45 3.39 -9.48
N ASP A 147 -8.78 3.28 -9.58
CA ASP A 147 -9.75 3.38 -8.48
C ASP A 147 -9.58 2.31 -7.40
N THR A 148 -8.84 1.21 -7.63
CA THR A 148 -8.37 0.33 -6.54
C THR A 148 -7.55 1.09 -5.49
N ARG A 149 -6.89 2.18 -5.87
CA ARG A 149 -6.14 3.05 -4.96
C ARG A 149 -7.04 3.89 -4.05
N VAL A 150 -8.30 4.09 -4.43
CA VAL A 150 -9.29 4.89 -3.69
C VAL A 150 -10.23 3.99 -2.89
N CYS A 151 -10.73 2.91 -3.52
CA CYS A 151 -11.57 1.89 -2.88
C CYS A 151 -11.15 0.50 -3.39
N PRO A 152 -10.35 -0.25 -2.62
CA PRO A 152 -9.92 -1.59 -3.01
C PRO A 152 -11.11 -2.49 -3.35
N THR A 153 -12.17 -2.46 -2.55
CA THR A 153 -13.33 -3.36 -2.66
C THR A 153 -14.27 -3.06 -3.85
N PHE A 154 -14.39 -1.80 -4.26
CA PHE A 154 -15.38 -1.38 -5.27
C PHE A 154 -15.04 -1.89 -6.68
N SER A 155 -13.76 -1.86 -7.03
CA SER A 155 -13.24 -2.33 -8.32
C SER A 155 -13.34 -3.85 -8.47
N PHE A 156 -13.18 -4.61 -7.38
CA PHE A 156 -13.33 -6.08 -7.41
C PHE A 156 -14.77 -6.54 -7.67
N GLN A 157 -15.75 -5.93 -6.99
CA GLN A 157 -17.17 -6.27 -7.21
C GLN A 157 -17.63 -5.86 -8.61
N ALA A 158 -17.09 -4.77 -9.16
CA ALA A 158 -17.41 -4.31 -10.51
C ALA A 158 -16.87 -5.25 -11.60
N GLN A 159 -15.74 -5.92 -11.37
CA GLN A 159 -15.08 -6.77 -12.37
C GLN A 159 -15.65 -8.19 -12.43
N PHE A 160 -16.23 -8.68 -11.32
CA PHE A 160 -16.85 -10.01 -11.23
C PHE A 160 -18.37 -9.97 -11.17
N ARG A 161 -19.03 -8.98 -11.80
CA ARG A 161 -20.50 -8.82 -11.79
C ARG A 161 -21.31 -10.07 -12.20
N GLN A 162 -20.67 -11.06 -12.83
CA GLN A 162 -21.29 -12.31 -13.28
C GLN A 162 -20.84 -13.56 -12.48
N ILE A 163 -19.94 -13.42 -11.50
CA ILE A 163 -19.48 -14.53 -10.65
C ILE A 163 -19.93 -14.24 -9.21
N PRO A 164 -20.57 -15.19 -8.51
CA PRO A 164 -20.86 -15.04 -7.10
C PRO A 164 -19.59 -14.67 -6.33
N TYR A 165 -19.66 -13.63 -5.50
CA TYR A 165 -18.54 -13.20 -4.69
C TYR A 165 -18.01 -14.36 -3.85
N ARG A 166 -16.71 -14.62 -3.95
CA ARG A 166 -16.02 -15.63 -3.14
C ARG A 166 -14.76 -14.98 -2.54
N PRO A 167 -14.65 -14.86 -1.20
CA PRO A 167 -13.53 -14.19 -0.55
C PRO A 167 -12.15 -14.67 -1.02
N TYR A 168 -11.97 -15.98 -1.21
CA TYR A 168 -10.69 -16.54 -1.64
C TYR A 168 -10.26 -16.09 -3.04
N LEU A 169 -11.21 -15.84 -3.96
CA LEU A 169 -10.88 -15.36 -5.30
C LEU A 169 -10.36 -13.92 -5.26
N THR A 170 -10.93 -13.10 -4.37
CA THR A 170 -10.45 -11.73 -4.11
C THR A 170 -9.02 -11.75 -3.60
N THR A 171 -8.71 -12.60 -2.61
CA THR A 171 -7.35 -12.75 -2.08
C THR A 171 -6.37 -13.21 -3.16
N GLN A 172 -6.76 -14.19 -3.98
CA GLN A 172 -5.93 -14.71 -5.07
C GLN A 172 -5.65 -13.65 -6.15
N LEU A 173 -6.68 -12.88 -6.53
CA LEU A 173 -6.54 -11.79 -7.49
C LEU A 173 -5.64 -10.68 -6.93
N LEU A 174 -5.87 -10.25 -5.68
CA LEU A 174 -5.05 -9.25 -5.01
C LEU A 174 -3.59 -9.67 -4.90
N GLY A 175 -3.34 -10.93 -4.51
CA GLY A 175 -2.00 -11.50 -4.43
C GLY A 175 -1.29 -11.45 -5.78
N ALA A 176 -1.93 -11.92 -6.85
CA ALA A 176 -1.37 -11.86 -8.19
C ALA A 176 -1.22 -10.42 -8.71
N PHE A 177 -2.16 -9.51 -8.43
CA PHE A 177 -2.04 -8.10 -8.79
C PHE A 177 -0.84 -7.44 -8.09
N ASN A 178 -0.61 -7.74 -6.81
CA ASN A 178 0.56 -7.26 -6.09
C ASN A 178 1.84 -7.75 -6.78
N VAL A 179 1.93 -9.04 -7.16
CA VAL A 179 3.08 -9.57 -7.91
C VAL A 179 3.26 -8.86 -9.25
N TYR A 180 2.16 -8.60 -9.97
CA TYR A 180 2.19 -7.84 -11.22
C TYR A 180 2.78 -6.43 -11.03
N LEU A 181 2.34 -5.69 -10.00
CA LEU A 181 2.91 -4.39 -9.67
C LEU A 181 4.40 -4.48 -9.31
N GLN A 182 4.83 -5.58 -8.66
CA GLN A 182 6.25 -5.80 -8.37
C GLN A 182 7.08 -6.01 -9.64
N ILE A 183 6.54 -6.75 -10.63
CA ILE A 183 7.17 -6.92 -11.94
C ILE A 183 7.35 -5.55 -12.62
N LEU A 184 6.27 -4.76 -12.72
CA LEU A 184 6.33 -3.42 -13.32
C LEU A 184 7.34 -2.51 -12.62
N GLN A 185 7.38 -2.56 -11.28
CA GLN A 185 8.33 -1.79 -10.50
C GLN A 185 9.78 -2.20 -10.79
N ARG A 186 10.06 -3.51 -10.89
CA ARG A 186 11.42 -3.99 -11.19
C ARG A 186 11.85 -3.59 -12.60
N ILE A 187 10.91 -3.56 -13.55
CA ILE A 187 11.13 -3.04 -14.89
C ILE A 187 11.45 -1.54 -14.84
N ASP A 188 10.69 -0.75 -14.09
CA ASP A 188 10.94 0.68 -13.91
C ASP A 188 12.32 0.95 -13.28
N GLN A 189 12.75 0.14 -12.31
CA GLN A 189 14.09 0.24 -11.73
C GLN A 189 15.19 -0.07 -12.75
N ARG A 190 15.01 -1.11 -13.58
CA ARG A 190 15.94 -1.43 -14.68
C ARG A 190 15.97 -0.32 -15.72
N LEU A 191 14.83 0.27 -16.05
CA LEU A 191 14.70 1.43 -16.94
C LEU A 191 15.43 2.64 -16.35
N CYS A 192 15.20 2.96 -15.08
CA CYS A 192 15.89 4.05 -14.38
C CYS A 192 17.41 3.84 -14.42
N THR A 193 17.90 2.64 -14.15
CA THR A 193 19.33 2.31 -14.25
C THR A 193 19.86 2.50 -15.67
N ALA A 194 19.16 1.99 -16.68
CA ALA A 194 19.54 2.13 -18.09
C ALA A 194 19.58 3.60 -18.55
N LEU A 195 18.67 4.43 -18.03
CA LEU A 195 18.59 5.87 -18.28
C LEU A 195 19.50 6.70 -17.35
N LYS A 196 20.29 6.07 -16.48
CA LYS A 196 21.17 6.71 -15.48
C LYS A 196 20.41 7.64 -14.52
N ARG A 197 19.23 7.19 -14.09
CA ARG A 197 18.28 7.86 -13.19
C ARG A 197 18.23 7.22 -11.81
N ASP A 198 19.23 6.42 -11.48
CA ASP A 198 19.35 5.61 -10.27
C ASP A 198 20.25 6.27 -9.19
N THR A 199 20.68 7.52 -9.39
CA THR A 199 21.45 8.25 -8.40
C THR A 199 20.61 8.62 -7.18
N PRO A 200 21.20 8.76 -5.97
CA PRO A 200 20.47 9.23 -4.79
C PRO A 200 19.72 10.53 -5.07
N ASN A 201 18.46 10.61 -4.65
CA ASN A 201 17.59 11.77 -4.85
C ASN A 201 17.35 12.16 -6.31
N TRP A 202 17.65 11.31 -7.30
CA TRP A 202 17.45 11.64 -8.72
C TRP A 202 16.03 12.14 -8.99
N ARG A 203 15.03 11.41 -8.48
CA ARG A 203 13.62 11.80 -8.61
C ARG A 203 13.36 13.17 -8.01
N LEU A 204 13.83 13.45 -6.79
CA LEU A 204 13.61 14.74 -6.12
C LEU A 204 14.19 15.90 -6.94
N LEU A 205 15.41 15.73 -7.46
CA LEU A 205 16.12 16.72 -8.28
C LEU A 205 15.53 16.87 -9.70
N ASN A 206 14.62 16.00 -10.12
CA ASN A 206 14.03 16.01 -11.47
C ASN A 206 12.49 15.95 -11.44
N ALA A 207 11.86 16.07 -10.27
CA ALA A 207 10.42 15.83 -10.09
C ALA A 207 9.58 16.87 -10.81
N CYS A 208 9.96 18.13 -10.67
CA CYS A 208 9.28 19.27 -11.28
C CYS A 208 10.21 19.95 -12.30
N PRO A 209 9.94 19.81 -13.60
CA PRO A 209 10.72 20.48 -14.63
C PRO A 209 10.82 21.98 -14.39
N ALA A 210 9.72 22.64 -14.01
CA ALA A 210 9.71 24.08 -13.76
C ALA A 210 10.43 24.53 -12.48
N CYS A 211 10.80 23.62 -11.57
CA CYS A 211 11.60 23.97 -10.38
C CYS A 211 13.06 23.59 -10.53
N PHE A 212 13.38 22.53 -11.28
CA PHE A 212 14.73 21.96 -11.27
C PHE A 212 15.44 22.01 -12.63
N TYR A 213 14.73 22.35 -13.71
CA TYR A 213 15.35 22.52 -15.03
C TYR A 213 15.68 24.01 -15.24
N LYS A 214 16.95 24.37 -15.01
CA LYS A 214 17.47 25.73 -15.26
C LYS A 214 17.84 25.91 -16.72
N LEU A 215 17.42 27.01 -17.33
CA LEU A 215 17.77 27.35 -18.71
C LEU A 215 19.12 28.07 -18.80
N GLU A 216 19.75 28.00 -19.98
CA GLU A 216 20.88 28.87 -20.30
C GLU A 216 20.41 30.34 -20.21
N ASP A 217 21.21 31.17 -19.53
CA ASP A 217 20.93 32.60 -19.25
C ASP A 217 19.73 32.89 -18.32
N GLU A 218 19.24 31.91 -17.57
CA GLU A 218 18.25 32.16 -16.51
C GLU A 218 18.89 32.97 -15.36
N PRO A 219 18.27 34.09 -14.92
CA PRO A 219 18.80 34.87 -13.81
C PRO A 219 18.74 34.07 -12.52
N ASP A 220 19.80 34.16 -11.70
CA ASP A 220 19.80 33.55 -10.38
C ASP A 220 18.67 34.14 -9.52
N LEU A 221 17.86 33.24 -8.95
CA LEU A 221 16.79 33.60 -8.04
C LEU A 221 17.33 33.60 -6.60
N ASP A 222 16.85 34.52 -5.76
CA ASP A 222 17.14 34.50 -4.31
C ASP A 222 16.69 33.18 -3.66
N PHE A 223 15.64 32.56 -4.21
CA PHE A 223 15.13 31.26 -3.82
C PHE A 223 14.87 30.41 -5.08
N ASP A 224 15.59 29.29 -5.21
CA ASP A 224 15.50 28.42 -6.39
C ASP A 224 14.11 27.77 -6.56
N TRP A 225 13.41 27.47 -5.47
CA TRP A 225 12.09 26.85 -5.51
C TRP A 225 11.31 27.06 -4.20
N LEU A 226 9.99 27.04 -4.33
CA LEU A 226 9.04 27.21 -3.22
C LEU A 226 8.31 25.90 -2.94
N VAL A 227 8.28 25.53 -1.66
CA VAL A 227 7.68 24.29 -1.17
C VAL A 227 6.56 24.63 -0.20
N THR A 228 5.45 23.92 -0.36
CA THR A 228 4.39 23.86 0.64
C THR A 228 4.45 22.48 1.29
N MET A 229 4.27 22.44 2.60
CA MET A 229 4.26 21.21 3.38
C MET A 229 2.97 21.17 4.20
N ASP A 230 2.34 20.02 4.27
CA ASP A 230 1.11 19.83 5.06
C ASP A 230 1.05 18.42 5.66
N GLY A 231 0.42 18.33 6.84
CA GLY A 231 0.22 17.10 7.58
C GLY A 231 -1.21 16.61 7.48
N ASN A 232 -1.39 15.37 7.06
CA ASN A 232 -2.69 14.70 7.08
C ASN A 232 -2.86 13.88 8.37
N ASN A 233 -3.64 14.40 9.31
CA ASN A 233 -3.93 13.76 10.60
C ASN A 233 -5.13 12.80 10.58
N SER A 234 -5.72 12.52 9.41
CA SER A 234 -6.88 11.61 9.31
C SER A 234 -6.47 10.14 9.23
N LEU A 235 -5.26 9.85 8.75
CA LEU A 235 -4.72 8.50 8.63
C LEU A 235 -4.03 8.14 9.93
N LYS A 236 -4.57 7.15 10.65
CA LYS A 236 -4.04 6.76 11.95
C LYS A 236 -3.88 5.25 12.04
N ARG A 237 -2.72 4.81 12.53
CA ARG A 237 -2.45 3.41 12.85
C ARG A 237 -2.34 3.26 14.37
N TRP A 238 -3.16 2.38 14.92
CA TRP A 238 -3.11 2.03 16.34
C TRP A 238 -1.79 1.37 16.69
N ASP A 239 -1.27 1.68 17.89
CA ASP A 239 -0.15 0.93 18.43
C ASP A 239 -0.59 -0.50 18.71
N SER A 240 0.16 -1.46 18.17
CA SER A 240 -0.05 -2.90 18.38
C SER A 240 -0.16 -3.29 19.86
N MET A 241 0.51 -2.56 20.76
CA MET A 241 0.45 -2.79 22.21
C MET A 241 -0.96 -2.60 22.78
N ILE A 242 -1.82 -1.83 22.12
CA ILE A 242 -3.21 -1.58 22.56
C ILE A 242 -4.06 -2.85 22.50
N TYR A 243 -3.78 -3.75 21.56
CA TYR A 243 -4.55 -4.98 21.39
C TYR A 243 -4.05 -6.15 22.24
N GLY A 244 -3.02 -5.95 23.08
CA GLY A 244 -2.42 -7.02 23.88
C GLY A 244 -1.82 -8.16 23.04
N THR A 245 -1.61 -7.93 21.74
CA THR A 245 -1.00 -8.87 20.81
C THR A 245 0.44 -8.46 20.52
N ASN A 246 1.30 -9.44 20.22
CA ASN A 246 2.63 -9.14 19.74
C ASN A 246 2.53 -8.37 18.42
N ALA A 247 3.33 -7.31 18.27
CA ALA A 247 3.39 -6.53 17.05
C ALA A 247 3.63 -7.46 15.85
N GLN A 248 2.71 -7.48 14.90
CA GLN A 248 2.95 -8.10 13.60
C GLN A 248 3.89 -7.18 12.83
N VAL A 249 5.19 -7.44 12.94
CA VAL A 249 6.21 -6.68 12.23
C VAL A 249 6.13 -7.03 10.76
N ASP A 250 5.73 -6.05 9.94
CA ASP A 250 5.84 -6.15 8.49
C ASP A 250 7.27 -5.79 8.08
N SER A 251 8.02 -6.78 7.56
CA SER A 251 9.40 -6.58 7.11
C SER A 251 9.50 -5.86 5.76
N ARG A 252 8.37 -5.61 5.08
CA ARG A 252 8.34 -4.92 3.78
C ARG A 252 8.70 -3.47 3.97
N LYS A 253 9.75 -3.03 3.26
CA LYS A 253 10.12 -1.62 3.19
C LYS A 253 9.28 -0.90 2.14
N VAL A 254 8.99 0.37 2.40
CA VAL A 254 8.40 1.24 1.40
C VAL A 254 9.37 1.34 0.22
N ARG A 255 8.88 0.98 -0.97
CA ARG A 255 9.71 0.77 -2.16
C ARG A 255 9.81 2.00 -3.06
N SER A 256 9.50 3.18 -2.50
CA SER A 256 9.27 4.42 -3.23
C SER A 256 10.17 5.51 -2.69
N ASP A 257 10.84 6.22 -3.59
CA ASP A 257 11.77 7.31 -3.27
C ASP A 257 11.07 8.59 -2.79
N PHE A 258 9.75 8.56 -2.64
CA PHE A 258 9.00 9.64 -1.99
C PHE A 258 9.16 9.60 -0.46
N TRP A 259 9.34 8.41 0.11
CA TRP A 259 9.27 8.23 1.55
C TRP A 259 10.63 8.43 2.21
N ILE A 260 10.66 9.30 3.22
CA ILE A 260 11.84 9.51 4.06
C ILE A 260 11.84 8.43 5.15
N ASP A 261 12.99 7.77 5.33
CA ASP A 261 13.16 6.76 6.37
C ASP A 261 12.99 7.37 7.78
N PRO A 262 12.26 6.70 8.70
CA PRO A 262 12.06 7.18 10.06
C PRO A 262 13.37 7.52 10.79
N ASN A 263 14.43 6.71 10.63
CA ASN A 263 15.72 6.97 11.29
C ASN A 263 16.40 8.24 10.75
N THR A 264 16.05 8.67 9.53
CA THR A 264 16.53 9.95 8.98
C THR A 264 15.80 11.12 9.60
N VAL A 265 14.49 11.00 9.83
CA VAL A 265 13.67 12.01 10.49
C VAL A 265 14.02 12.15 11.97
N ASP A 266 14.25 11.03 12.67
CA ASP A 266 14.52 10.99 14.11
C ASP A 266 15.77 11.77 14.54
N LYS A 267 16.71 12.02 13.62
CA LYS A 267 17.88 12.87 13.86
C LYS A 267 17.48 14.29 14.29
N PHE A 268 16.29 14.74 13.92
CA PHE A 268 15.79 16.09 14.17
C PHE A 268 14.80 16.16 15.35
N ASN A 269 14.47 15.05 16.01
CA ASN A 269 13.47 14.99 17.10
C ASN A 269 13.72 16.03 18.22
N SER A 270 14.99 16.26 18.56
CA SER A 270 15.36 17.20 19.64
C SER A 270 15.66 18.63 19.18
N GLU A 271 15.63 18.92 17.89
CA GLU A 271 16.10 20.19 17.33
C GLU A 271 15.29 21.39 17.83
N VAL A 272 13.96 21.28 17.85
CA VAL A 272 13.06 22.35 18.33
C VAL A 272 13.30 22.68 19.81
N ARG A 273 13.55 21.65 20.64
CA ARG A 273 13.84 21.83 22.08
C ARG A 273 15.22 22.43 22.30
N ALA A 274 16.20 22.08 21.47
CA ALA A 274 17.54 22.65 21.52
C ALA A 274 17.54 24.14 21.14
N HIS A 275 16.76 24.55 20.13
CA HIS A 275 16.61 25.96 19.77
C HIS A 275 15.89 26.79 20.84
N ALA A 276 14.88 26.22 21.51
CA ALA A 276 14.20 26.89 22.62
C ALA A 276 15.08 27.06 23.88
N ALA A 277 16.14 26.25 24.01
CA ALA A 277 17.06 26.29 25.16
C ALA A 277 18.27 27.23 24.97
N MET A 278 18.46 27.78 23.77
CA MET A 278 19.51 28.77 23.51
C MET A 278 19.07 30.14 24.04
N PRO A 279 19.84 30.80 24.93
CA PRO A 279 19.55 32.17 25.32
C PRO A 279 19.74 33.07 24.10
N ASN A 280 18.72 33.86 23.75
CA ASN A 280 18.75 34.89 22.70
C ASN A 280 20.04 35.73 22.81
N GLN A 281 21.06 35.39 22.01
CA GLN A 281 22.09 36.34 21.62
C GLN A 281 21.63 36.92 20.29
N GLY A 282 21.26 38.20 20.37
CA GLY A 282 20.58 38.92 19.31
C GLY A 282 21.32 38.88 17.99
N ASP A 283 20.54 38.87 16.91
CA ASP A 283 20.62 39.98 15.97
C ASP A 283 19.44 39.99 14.97
N ASN A 284 18.87 41.19 14.86
CA ASN A 284 18.20 41.78 13.68
C ASN A 284 16.91 41.12 13.17
N ALA A 285 15.85 41.19 13.98
CA ALA A 285 14.51 41.35 13.44
C ALA A 285 14.41 42.76 12.82
N LEU A 286 14.14 42.82 11.52
CA LEU A 286 13.85 44.03 10.76
C LEU A 286 12.80 44.86 11.51
N VAL A 287 13.21 46.05 11.92
CA VAL A 287 12.37 47.03 12.59
C VAL A 287 11.42 47.64 11.56
N ASP A 288 10.19 47.14 11.49
CA ASP A 288 9.11 47.87 10.85
C ASP A 288 8.59 48.92 11.85
N ASN A 289 9.14 50.12 11.74
CA ASN A 289 8.63 51.29 12.43
C ASN A 289 7.40 51.80 11.67
N THR A 290 6.20 51.57 12.20
CA THR A 290 5.19 52.65 12.30
C THR A 290 4.08 52.36 13.31
N ALA A 291 3.81 53.41 14.11
CA ALA A 291 2.56 53.77 14.77
C ALA A 291 2.22 53.18 16.17
N VAL A 292 2.52 54.02 17.18
CA VAL A 292 1.68 54.48 18.30
C VAL A 292 1.01 53.44 19.20
N GLU A 293 1.40 53.53 20.47
CA GLU A 293 0.82 52.92 21.66
C GLU A 293 -0.72 52.92 21.70
N THR A 294 -1.28 51.72 21.78
CA THR A 294 -2.33 51.35 22.75
C THR A 294 -2.35 49.83 22.78
N ASN A 295 -2.05 49.24 23.93
CA ASN A 295 -2.19 47.79 24.15
C ASN A 295 -3.67 47.38 24.05
N PRO A 296 -4.03 46.42 23.20
CA PRO A 296 -4.83 45.29 23.62
C PRO A 296 -3.88 44.12 23.94
N ALA A 297 -4.30 43.19 24.79
CA ALA A 297 -3.55 41.99 25.12
C ALA A 297 -2.94 41.32 23.86
N PRO A 298 -1.76 40.68 23.95
CA PRO A 298 -1.19 39.97 22.81
C PRO A 298 -2.19 38.89 22.39
N PHE A 299 -2.85 39.11 21.26
CA PHE A 299 -3.75 38.13 20.68
C PHE A 299 -2.91 36.93 20.26
N SER A 300 -3.09 35.79 20.91
CA SER A 300 -2.37 34.58 20.53
C SER A 300 -3.11 33.95 19.35
N CYS A 301 -2.38 33.62 18.28
CA CYS A 301 -2.95 32.93 17.12
C CYS A 301 -3.62 31.59 17.52
N ALA A 302 -3.29 31.05 18.69
CA ALA A 302 -3.86 29.83 19.25
C ALA A 302 -5.35 29.99 19.65
N ASP A 303 -5.80 31.19 20.02
CA ASP A 303 -7.17 31.39 20.52
C ASP A 303 -8.25 31.20 19.43
N TRP A 304 -7.87 31.30 18.14
CA TRP A 304 -8.77 31.12 17.00
C TRP A 304 -8.60 29.78 16.28
N TRP A 305 -7.48 29.08 16.53
CA TRP A 305 -7.19 27.83 15.86
C TRP A 305 -7.73 26.66 16.71
N LYS A 306 -8.93 26.15 16.35
CA LYS A 306 -9.58 25.04 17.09
C LYS A 306 -8.75 23.76 17.20
N ASN A 307 -7.77 23.56 16.32
CA ASN A 307 -6.83 22.44 16.40
C ASN A 307 -5.78 22.63 17.51
N ALA A 308 -5.45 23.87 17.92
CA ALA A 308 -4.58 24.15 19.07
C ALA A 308 -5.32 23.98 20.42
N GLY A 309 -6.12 22.91 20.52
CA GLY A 309 -6.94 22.60 21.68
C GLY A 309 -6.12 22.15 22.89
N PRO A 310 -6.73 22.14 24.09
CA PRO A 310 -6.04 21.86 25.35
C PRO A 310 -5.36 20.48 25.37
N GLU A 311 -4.26 20.36 26.13
CA GLU A 311 -3.38 19.17 26.25
C GLU A 311 -4.09 17.81 26.42
N MET A 312 -5.36 17.78 26.83
CA MET A 312 -6.17 16.55 26.83
C MET A 312 -6.28 15.90 25.45
N GLN A 313 -6.25 16.68 24.36
CA GLN A 313 -6.21 16.12 23.00
C GLN A 313 -4.86 15.45 22.69
N LYS A 314 -3.76 15.86 23.34
CA LYS A 314 -2.43 15.23 23.18
C LYS A 314 -2.38 13.80 23.73
N LYS A 315 -3.13 13.49 24.80
CA LYS A 315 -3.25 12.10 25.33
C LYS A 315 -3.99 11.16 24.38
N MET A 316 -4.87 11.67 23.53
CA MET A 316 -5.55 10.84 22.53
C MET A 316 -4.61 10.41 21.39
N PHE A 317 -3.47 11.08 21.20
CA PHE A 317 -2.48 10.69 20.18
C PHE A 317 -1.54 9.56 20.64
N SER A 318 -1.42 9.29 21.94
CA SER A 318 -0.50 8.27 22.45
C SER A 318 -0.94 6.82 22.17
N VAL A 319 -2.18 6.62 21.69
CA VAL A 319 -2.68 5.29 21.29
C VAL A 319 -2.32 4.94 19.84
N PHE A 320 -1.84 5.91 19.07
CA PHE A 320 -1.45 5.72 17.68
C PHE A 320 0.07 5.63 17.56
N ASP A 321 0.52 4.64 16.82
CA ASP A 321 1.92 4.53 16.42
C ASP A 321 2.22 5.51 15.29
N GLU A 322 1.31 5.60 14.30
CA GLU A 322 1.31 6.61 13.24
C GLU A 322 0.05 7.47 13.39
N SER A 323 0.24 8.78 13.52
CA SER A 323 -0.84 9.76 13.70
C SER A 323 -1.26 10.46 12.41
N GLY A 324 -0.51 10.23 11.32
CA GLY A 324 -0.71 10.90 10.05
C GLY A 324 0.42 10.66 9.05
N ILE A 325 0.35 11.35 7.92
CA ILE A 325 1.41 11.44 6.91
C ILE A 325 1.70 12.92 6.67
N PHE A 326 2.97 13.28 6.61
CA PHE A 326 3.42 14.60 6.21
C PHE A 326 3.85 14.57 4.75
N ILE A 327 3.38 15.51 3.94
CA ILE A 327 3.70 15.60 2.51
C ILE A 327 4.26 16.97 2.19
N THR A 328 5.23 16.99 1.30
CA THR A 328 5.81 18.20 0.73
C THR A 328 5.55 18.24 -0.77
N ALA A 329 5.19 19.40 -1.29
CA ALA A 329 4.97 19.62 -2.70
C ALA A 329 5.53 20.97 -3.14
N CYS A 330 6.02 21.05 -4.37
CA CYS A 330 6.39 22.34 -4.96
C CYS A 330 5.13 23.17 -5.28
N ARG A 331 5.32 24.47 -5.55
CA ARG A 331 4.23 25.36 -6.02
C ARG A 331 3.50 24.87 -7.28
N HIS A 332 4.15 24.04 -8.10
CA HIS A 332 3.57 23.44 -9.31
C HIS A 332 2.84 22.11 -9.04
N ARG A 333 2.62 21.75 -7.77
CA ARG A 333 1.85 20.58 -7.30
C ARG A 333 2.49 19.21 -7.55
N PHE A 334 3.78 19.16 -7.85
CA PHE A 334 4.53 17.92 -7.79
C PHE A 334 4.83 17.57 -6.34
N VAL A 335 4.45 16.36 -5.92
CA VAL A 335 4.86 15.80 -4.63
C VAL A 335 6.38 15.61 -4.65
N LEU A 336 7.04 16.01 -3.58
CA LEU A 336 8.49 15.97 -3.47
C LEU A 336 8.92 14.90 -2.49
N LEU A 337 8.44 14.94 -1.25
CA LEU A 337 8.74 13.96 -0.21
C LEU A 337 7.51 13.71 0.65
N ALA A 338 7.46 12.53 1.26
CA ALA A 338 6.48 12.12 2.24
C ALA A 338 7.19 11.47 3.44
N CYS A 339 6.63 11.59 4.63
CA CYS A 339 7.07 10.83 5.80
C CYS A 339 5.89 10.52 6.71
N ASP A 340 6.01 9.43 7.47
CA ASP A 340 5.02 9.09 8.49
C ASP A 340 5.16 10.01 9.69
N MET A 341 4.02 10.44 10.23
CA MET A 341 3.96 11.16 11.49
C MET A 341 3.94 10.13 12.63
N ILE A 342 5.11 9.75 13.12
CA ILE A 342 5.25 8.69 14.12
C ILE A 342 5.19 9.29 15.52
N ARG A 343 4.21 8.85 16.33
CA ARG A 343 4.01 9.27 17.72
C ARG A 343 4.09 10.78 17.95
N SER A 344 3.75 11.57 16.93
CA SER A 344 3.81 13.02 17.01
C SER A 344 2.59 13.53 17.78
N GLY A 345 2.82 14.15 18.93
CA GLY A 345 1.86 15.11 19.48
C GLY A 345 1.97 16.42 18.73
N GLU A 346 0.88 17.19 18.61
CA GLU A 346 0.99 18.58 18.18
C GLU A 346 1.96 19.30 19.15
N LEU A 347 3.01 19.91 18.60
CA LEU A 347 4.07 20.61 19.35
C LEU A 347 3.45 21.62 20.32
#